data_AF-A0AAD3XJI2-F1
#
_entry.id   AF-A0AAD3XJI2-F1
#
_cell.length_a   1.000
_cell.length_b   1.000
_cell.length_c   1.000
_cell.angle_alpha   90.00
_cell.angle_beta   90.00
_cell.angle_gamma   90.00
#
_symmetry.space_group_name_H-M   'P 1'
#
loop_
_entity.id
_entity.type
_entity.pdbx_description
1 polymer ?
#
loop_
_entity_poly.entity_id
_entity_poly.type
_entity_poly.pdbx_seq_one_letter_code
_entity_poly.pdbx_strand_id
1 'polypeptide(L)'
;MNRCMFDGIGAMEFVSPWGETARDLSVNMLPSLDRLVLKARIPPKIEFKQHEFAEVEVHQALVTHAMKKKCSTSPPSIPRVLRS
;
A
#
# COMPACT_ATOMS: atom_id res chain seq x y z
N MET A 1 -7.77 -10.09 -4.04
CA MET A 1 -8.09 -8.67 -4.27
C MET A 1 -6.82 -7.91 -4.62
N ASN A 2 -6.80 -7.17 -5.73
CA ASN A 2 -5.65 -6.34 -6.13
C ASN A 2 -5.79 -4.95 -5.50
N ARG A 3 -4.69 -4.40 -4.94
CA ARG A 3 -4.62 -3.03 -4.38
C ARG A 3 -5.04 -1.93 -5.35
N CYS A 4 -4.95 -2.15 -6.67
CA CYS A 4 -5.41 -1.15 -7.66
C CYS A 4 -6.93 -1.14 -7.86
N MET A 5 -7.64 -2.16 -7.35
CA MET A 5 -9.08 -2.29 -7.53
C MET A 5 -9.87 -1.76 -6.34
N PHE A 6 -9.47 -2.11 -5.11
CA PHE A 6 -10.16 -1.72 -3.87
C PHE A 6 -9.16 -1.33 -2.79
N ASP A 7 -9.52 -0.34 -1.97
CA ASP A 7 -8.90 -0.10 -0.68
C ASP A 7 -9.42 -1.10 0.36
N GLY A 8 -8.97 -0.97 1.62
CA GLY A 8 -9.41 -1.87 2.68
C GLY A 8 -10.92 -1.81 2.96
N ILE A 9 -11.53 -0.64 2.74
CA ILE A 9 -12.96 -0.41 2.98
C ILE A 9 -13.78 -1.05 1.87
N GLY A 10 -13.49 -0.73 0.61
CA GLY A 10 -14.16 -1.32 -0.55
C GLY A 10 -13.97 -2.83 -0.64
N ALA A 11 -12.89 -3.37 -0.06
CA ALA A 11 -12.74 -4.81 0.10
C ALA A 11 -13.79 -5.40 1.06
N MET A 12 -14.04 -4.76 2.21
CA MET A 12 -15.04 -5.24 3.17
C MET A 12 -16.48 -5.04 2.68
N GLU A 13 -16.74 -3.98 1.93
CA GLU A 13 -18.04 -3.76 1.26
C GLU A 13 -18.37 -4.86 0.25
N PHE A 14 -17.39 -5.57 -0.29
CA PHE A 14 -17.63 -6.74 -1.15
C PHE A 14 -17.85 -8.03 -0.35
N VAL A 15 -17.08 -8.24 0.73
CA VAL A 15 -17.08 -9.51 1.47
C VAL A 15 -18.40 -9.73 2.25
N SER A 16 -19.03 -8.68 2.79
CA SER A 16 -20.29 -8.82 3.54
C SER A 16 -21.46 -9.26 2.63
N PRO A 17 -21.75 -8.58 1.51
CA PRO A 17 -22.74 -9.02 0.53
C PRO A 17 -22.46 -10.40 -0.09
N TRP A 18 -21.19 -10.77 -0.23
CA TRP A 18 -20.85 -12.13 -0.68
C TRP A 18 -21.35 -13.19 0.30
N GLY A 19 -21.19 -12.95 1.61
CA GLY A 19 -21.73 -13.80 2.66
C GLY A 19 -23.26 -13.80 2.74
N GLU A 20 -23.91 -12.70 2.37
CA GLU A 20 -25.38 -12.61 2.26
C GLU A 20 -25.87 -13.46 1.07
N THR A 21 -25.25 -13.27 -0.09
CA THR A 21 -25.57 -14.03 -1.33
C THR A 21 -25.36 -15.53 -1.13
N ALA A 22 -24.29 -15.92 -0.42
CA ALA A 22 -24.02 -17.34 -0.11
C ALA A 22 -25.05 -17.98 0.84
N ARG A 23 -25.88 -17.17 1.52
CA ARG A 23 -26.97 -17.62 2.41
C ARG A 23 -28.35 -17.35 1.81
N ASP A 24 -28.41 -17.02 0.52
CA ASP A 24 -29.64 -16.61 -0.18
C ASP A 24 -30.36 -15.41 0.49
N LEU A 25 -29.61 -14.53 1.14
CA LEU A 25 -30.11 -13.27 1.70
C LEU A 25 -30.04 -12.17 0.64
N SER A 26 -31.02 -11.25 0.67
CA SER A 26 -31.05 -10.10 -0.23
C SER A 26 -29.94 -9.10 0.12
N VAL A 27 -29.09 -8.78 -0.85
CA VAL A 27 -28.12 -7.70 -0.72
C VAL A 27 -28.83 -6.35 -0.84
N ASN A 28 -28.80 -5.54 0.22
CA ASN A 28 -29.50 -4.26 0.26
C ASN A 28 -28.67 -3.06 -0.22
N MET A 29 -27.37 -3.22 -0.41
CA MET A 29 -26.45 -2.14 -0.80
C MET A 29 -25.68 -2.51 -2.07
N LEU A 30 -25.92 -1.73 -3.13
CA LEU A 30 -25.18 -1.86 -4.38
C LEU A 30 -23.89 -1.03 -4.33
N PRO A 31 -22.75 -1.56 -4.80
CA PRO A 31 -21.50 -0.81 -4.83
C PRO A 31 -21.58 0.32 -5.85
N SER A 32 -21.05 1.49 -5.50
CA SER A 32 -20.80 2.55 -6.49
C SER A 32 -19.58 2.19 -7.33
N LEU A 33 -19.78 2.08 -8.65
CA LEU A 33 -18.70 1.82 -9.62
C LEU A 33 -18.12 3.10 -10.22
N ASP A 34 -18.71 4.25 -9.91
CA ASP A 34 -18.26 5.53 -10.47
C ASP A 34 -17.01 6.05 -9.74
N ARG A 35 -15.85 5.84 -10.37
CA ARG A 35 -14.57 6.36 -9.86
C ARG A 35 -14.34 7.84 -10.20
N LEU A 36 -15.21 8.46 -11.01
CA LEU A 36 -15.07 9.87 -11.37
C LEU A 36 -15.31 10.81 -10.20
N VAL A 37 -15.98 10.34 -9.13
CA VAL A 37 -16.12 11.09 -7.87
C VAL A 37 -14.76 11.46 -7.25
N LEU A 38 -13.72 10.67 -7.51
CA LEU A 38 -12.36 10.91 -7.03
C LEU A 38 -11.51 11.72 -8.02
N LYS A 39 -12.09 12.19 -9.14
CA LYS A 39 -11.36 12.96 -10.14
C LYS A 39 -10.92 14.31 -9.56
N ALA A 40 -9.67 14.66 -9.80
CA ALA A 40 -9.14 15.96 -9.43
C ALA A 40 -9.91 17.12 -10.11
N ARG A 41 -9.96 18.28 -9.46
CA ARG A 41 -10.51 19.51 -10.06
C ARG A 41 -9.66 19.94 -11.25
N ILE A 42 -10.29 20.67 -12.18
CA ILE A 42 -9.63 21.23 -13.36
C ILE A 42 -9.84 22.76 -13.34
N PRO A 43 -8.80 23.58 -13.10
CA PRO A 43 -7.43 23.20 -12.77
C PRO A 43 -7.30 22.63 -11.33
N PRO A 44 -6.25 21.84 -11.03
CA PRO A 44 -5.98 21.41 -9.65
C PRO A 44 -5.77 22.63 -8.75
N LYS A 45 -6.51 22.72 -7.64
CA LYS A 45 -6.39 23.81 -6.68
C LYS A 45 -5.65 23.32 -5.43
N ILE A 46 -4.43 23.80 -5.23
CA ILE A 46 -3.59 23.48 -4.06
C ILE A 46 -3.75 24.63 -3.06
N GLU A 47 -4.55 24.44 -2.02
CA GLU A 47 -4.78 25.47 -0.99
C GLU A 47 -3.82 25.32 0.20
N PHE A 48 -3.31 24.11 0.45
CA PHE A 48 -2.47 23.80 1.59
C PHE A 48 -1.15 23.17 1.11
N LYS A 49 -0.03 23.82 1.40
CA LYS A 49 1.30 23.26 1.14
C LYS A 49 1.56 22.11 2.12
N GLN A 50 1.55 20.88 1.61
CA GLN A 50 1.92 19.70 2.41
C GLN A 50 3.44 19.66 2.57
N HIS A 51 3.93 20.11 3.73
CA HIS A 51 5.36 20.08 4.05
C HIS A 51 5.85 18.69 4.46
N GLU A 52 4.94 17.75 4.75
CA GLU A 52 5.27 16.36 5.11
C GLU A 52 5.99 15.62 3.99
N PHE A 53 5.72 15.99 2.73
CA PHE A 53 6.35 15.42 1.54
C PHE A 53 7.35 16.40 0.88
N ALA A 54 7.68 17.50 1.55
CA ALA A 54 8.73 18.39 1.05
C ALA A 54 10.07 17.66 1.07
N GLU A 55 10.88 17.87 0.04
CA GLU A 55 12.24 17.34 -0.02
C GLU A 55 13.04 17.91 1.15
N VAL A 56 13.37 17.05 2.11
CA VAL A 56 14.23 17.41 3.25
C VAL A 56 15.66 17.29 2.77
N GLU A 57 16.46 18.36 2.90
CA GLU A 57 17.91 18.28 2.75
C GLU A 57 18.46 17.35 3.84
N VAL A 58 18.69 16.10 3.46
CA VAL A 58 19.47 15.19 4.27
C VAL A 58 20.90 15.71 4.23
N HIS A 59 21.37 16.38 5.28
CA HIS A 59 22.81 16.54 5.46
C HIS A 59 23.44 15.13 5.44
N GLN A 60 24.17 14.85 4.36
CA GLN A 60 24.69 13.56 3.88
C GLN A 60 25.52 12.75 4.91
N ALA A 61 25.70 13.24 6.13
CA ALA A 61 26.52 12.59 7.15
C ALA A 61 25.86 11.35 7.79
N LEU A 62 24.53 11.34 8.01
CA LEU A 62 23.88 10.28 8.81
C LEU A 62 23.40 9.07 8.00
N VAL A 63 22.85 9.27 6.80
CA VAL A 63 22.30 8.17 5.97
C VAL A 63 23.39 7.24 5.45
N THR A 64 24.55 7.81 5.10
CA THR A 64 25.70 7.04 4.58
C THR A 64 26.29 6.09 5.62
N HIS A 65 26.23 6.44 6.91
CA HIS A 65 26.76 5.62 7.99
C HIS A 65 25.86 4.42 8.33
N ALA A 66 24.54 4.56 8.18
CA ALA A 66 23.56 3.50 8.42
C ALA A 66 23.53 2.45 7.29
N MET A 67 23.67 2.87 6.03
CA MET A 67 23.73 1.93 4.91
C MET A 67 25.06 1.17 4.86
N LYS A 68 26.18 1.80 5.24
CA LYS A 68 27.49 1.14 5.27
C LYS A 68 27.62 0.11 6.42
N LYS A 69 27.01 0.36 7.58
CA LYS A 69 26.97 -0.61 8.69
C LYS A 69 26.11 -1.85 8.41
N LYS A 70 25.11 -1.75 7.54
CA LYS A 70 24.21 -2.87 7.20
C LYS A 70 24.77 -3.81 6.13
N CYS A 71 25.74 -3.36 5.33
CA CYS A 71 26.34 -4.15 4.26
C CYS A 71 27.62 -4.91 4.66
N SER A 72 28.16 -4.70 5.86
CA SER A 72 29.40 -5.36 6.33
C SER A 72 29.17 -6.59 7.22
N THR A 73 27.93 -7.01 7.47
CA THR A 73 27.66 -8.27 8.15
C THR A 73 27.56 -9.38 7.10
N SER A 74 28.61 -10.18 6.97
CA SER A 74 28.62 -11.38 6.14
C SER A 74 27.48 -12.34 6.57
N PRO A 75 26.78 -12.99 5.65
CA PRO A 75 25.81 -14.02 6.00
C PRO A 75 26.55 -15.24 6.59
N PRO A 76 26.00 -15.94 7.60
CA PRO A 76 26.60 -17.16 8.11
C PRO A 76 26.59 -18.24 7.03
N SER A 77 27.76 -18.84 6.78
CA SER A 77 27.95 -19.94 5.83
C SER A 77 27.24 -21.20 6.32
N ILE A 78 26.19 -21.62 5.62
CA ILE A 78 25.48 -22.90 5.85
C ILE A 78 26.34 -24.03 5.25
N PRO A 79 26.74 -25.06 6.01
CA PRO A 79 27.49 -26.18 5.46
C PRO A 79 26.58 -27.03 4.54
N ARG A 80 27.00 -27.17 3.28
CA ARG A 80 26.35 -28.01 2.28
C ARG A 80 26.62 -29.47 2.62
N VAL A 81 25.65 -30.15 3.23
CA VAL A 81 25.69 -31.61 3.42
C VAL A 81 25.68 -32.28 2.05
N LEU A 82 26.74 -33.03 1.73
CA LEU A 82 26.82 -33.91 0.57
C LEU A 82 25.62 -34.86 0.57
N ARG A 83 24.88 -34.95 -0.55
CA ARG A 83 24.10 -36.13 -0.88
C ARG A 83 24.79 -36.84 -2.04
N SER A 84 25.15 -38.10 -1.78
CA SER A 84 25.54 -39.15 -2.71
C SER A 84 24.41 -39.50 -3.68
#